data_AF-A0A2U3Y0N1-F1
#
_entry.id   AF-A0A2U3Y0N1-F1
#
_cell.length_a   1.000
_cell.length_b   1.000
_cell.length_c   1.000
_cell.angle_alpha   90.00
_cell.angle_beta   90.00
_cell.angle_gamma   90.00
#
_symmetry.space_group_name_H-M   'P 1'
#
loop_
_entity.id
_entity.type
_entity.pdbx_description
1 polymer ?
#
loop_
_entity_poly.entity_id
_entity_poly.type
_entity_poly.pdbx_seq_one_letter_code
_entity_poly.pdbx_strand_id
1 'polypeptide(L)'
;MAGCELPVGTCPDMCPAAERAEREKERRLHRFEVAPGGRSDPPRADPERAVKEYKRPAAGSMEALHEVLQLPDALRSCPALRRALAVDSAFREGNTARLFRLLRILPYLQSCAVRCHVGRARRGALARLARALSTPKGQTLPLGFVVHLLALDGPEEARDLCQAHGLPLDGQERVVFLRGRYTEEGLPPAGTCKVLVGSKLAGRTLEEVVMAEEEDEGVDRPMSPA
;
A
#
# COMPACT_ATOMS: atom_id res chain seq x y z
N MET A 1 -14.51 -25.71 -31.38
CA MET A 1 -14.31 -24.68 -30.34
C MET A 1 -15.16 -25.10 -29.16
N ALA A 2 -14.54 -25.57 -28.07
CA ALA A 2 -15.30 -25.94 -26.87
C ALA A 2 -15.96 -24.65 -26.34
N GLY A 3 -17.29 -24.66 -26.24
CA GLY A 3 -18.04 -23.56 -25.65
C GLY A 3 -17.56 -23.38 -24.22
N CYS A 4 -16.84 -22.29 -23.96
CA CYS A 4 -16.44 -21.95 -22.62
C CYS A 4 -17.68 -21.36 -21.94
N GLU A 5 -18.42 -22.21 -21.22
CA GLU A 5 -19.52 -21.74 -20.37
C GLU A 5 -18.92 -20.83 -19.29
N LEU A 6 -19.35 -19.56 -19.30
CA LEU A 6 -18.89 -18.60 -18.31
C LEU A 6 -19.40 -19.03 -16.92
N PRO A 7 -18.57 -18.94 -15.88
CA PRO A 7 -18.98 -19.31 -14.54
C PRO A 7 -20.15 -18.43 -14.06
N VAL A 8 -21.24 -19.07 -13.64
CA VAL A 8 -22.41 -18.39 -13.08
C VAL A 8 -22.40 -18.55 -11.56
N GLY A 9 -22.37 -17.43 -10.83
CA GLY A 9 -22.51 -17.43 -9.38
C GLY A 9 -23.94 -17.76 -8.96
N THR A 10 -24.11 -18.68 -8.01
CA THR A 10 -25.42 -19.15 -7.52
C THR A 10 -25.74 -18.75 -6.08
N CYS A 11 -24.81 -18.11 -5.38
CA CYS A 11 -24.98 -17.71 -3.98
C CYS A 11 -25.82 -16.41 -3.90
N PRO A 12 -26.99 -16.42 -3.24
CA PRO A 12 -27.80 -15.22 -3.06
C PRO A 12 -27.35 -14.36 -1.87
N ASP A 13 -26.55 -14.93 -0.95
CA ASP A 13 -26.04 -14.25 0.24
C ASP A 13 -24.74 -13.49 -0.06
N MET A 14 -24.44 -12.48 0.76
CA MET A 14 -23.16 -11.75 0.73
C MET A 14 -21.93 -12.63 1.03
N CYS A 15 -22.12 -13.76 1.72
CA CYS A 15 -21.10 -14.77 2.02
C CYS A 15 -21.70 -16.18 1.97
N PRO A 16 -21.13 -17.16 1.25
CA PRO A 16 -21.68 -18.52 1.19
C PRO A 16 -21.73 -19.22 2.57
N ALA A 17 -22.76 -20.03 2.82
CA ALA A 17 -22.91 -20.76 4.08
C ALA A 17 -21.70 -21.65 4.43
N ALA A 18 -21.10 -22.28 3.42
CA ALA A 18 -19.90 -23.11 3.59
C ALA A 18 -18.69 -22.27 4.07
N GLU A 19 -18.51 -21.07 3.51
CA GLU A 19 -17.43 -20.16 3.91
C GLU A 19 -17.66 -19.60 5.32
N ARG A 20 -18.91 -19.27 5.68
CA ARG A 20 -19.25 -18.85 7.05
C ARG A 20 -18.86 -19.94 8.06
N ALA A 21 -19.24 -21.19 7.82
CA ALA A 21 -18.92 -22.32 8.70
C ALA A 21 -17.40 -22.57 8.82
N GLU A 22 -16.65 -22.42 7.72
CA GLU A 22 -15.18 -22.48 7.73
C GLU A 22 -14.59 -21.37 8.61
N ARG A 23 -15.05 -20.12 8.44
CA ARG A 23 -14.55 -18.96 9.18
C ARG A 23 -14.92 -19.00 10.66
N GLU A 24 -16.05 -19.58 11.03
CA GLU A 24 -16.42 -19.87 12.43
C GLU A 24 -15.39 -20.82 13.06
N LYS A 25 -15.12 -21.95 12.41
CA LYS A 25 -14.17 -22.97 12.87
C LYS A 25 -12.75 -22.42 13.01
N GLU A 26 -12.32 -21.60 12.05
CA GLU A 26 -10.98 -21.02 12.01
C GLU A 26 -10.85 -19.72 12.82
N ARG A 27 -11.95 -19.27 13.45
CA ARG A 27 -12.01 -18.02 14.24
C ARG A 27 -11.57 -16.79 13.45
N ARG A 28 -11.95 -16.75 12.16
CA ARG A 28 -11.62 -15.68 11.20
C ARG A 28 -12.77 -14.71 10.94
N LEU A 29 -13.79 -14.69 11.81
CA LEU A 29 -14.89 -13.72 11.74
C LEU A 29 -14.48 -12.37 12.33
N HIS A 30 -14.76 -11.29 11.59
CA HIS A 30 -14.60 -9.94 12.11
C HIS A 30 -15.74 -9.63 13.11
N ARG A 31 -15.50 -8.73 14.07
CA ARG A 31 -16.50 -8.34 15.09
C ARG A 31 -17.84 -7.87 14.49
N PHE A 32 -17.80 -7.29 13.30
CA PHE A 32 -19.01 -6.83 12.59
C PHE A 32 -19.75 -7.93 11.85
N GLU A 33 -19.19 -9.14 11.75
CA GLU A 33 -19.80 -10.30 11.11
C GLU A 33 -20.33 -11.32 12.13
N VAL A 34 -20.10 -11.08 13.43
CA VAL A 34 -20.55 -11.97 14.51
C VAL A 34 -21.99 -11.63 14.90
N ALA A 35 -22.81 -12.68 15.06
CA ALA A 35 -24.21 -12.55 15.46
C ALA A 35 -24.35 -11.81 16.82
N PRO A 36 -25.28 -10.85 16.94
CA PRO A 36 -25.55 -10.18 18.21
C PRO A 36 -26.13 -11.17 19.23
N GLY A 37 -25.67 -11.15 20.49
CA GLY A 37 -26.26 -11.99 21.56
C GLY A 37 -25.29 -12.78 22.45
N GLY A 38 -24.00 -12.83 22.15
CA GLY A 38 -22.95 -13.15 23.13
C GLY A 38 -22.53 -14.63 23.29
N ARG A 39 -21.21 -14.82 23.19
CA ARG A 39 -20.35 -15.94 23.65
C ARG A 39 -20.72 -17.36 23.18
N SER A 40 -20.94 -17.55 21.88
CA SER A 40 -20.62 -18.86 21.31
C SER A 40 -19.09 -18.98 21.15
N ASP A 41 -18.51 -20.09 21.59
CA ASP A 41 -17.14 -20.47 21.24
C ASP A 41 -17.23 -21.80 20.47
N PRO A 42 -16.99 -21.82 19.14
CA PRO A 42 -16.54 -20.69 18.30
C PRO A 42 -17.60 -19.59 18.08
N PRO A 43 -17.18 -18.36 17.71
CA PRO A 43 -18.10 -17.28 17.36
C PRO A 43 -18.95 -17.69 16.14
N ARG A 44 -20.24 -17.37 16.16
CA ARG A 44 -21.17 -17.63 15.05
C ARG A 44 -21.24 -16.44 14.10
N ALA A 45 -21.23 -16.72 12.80
CA ALA A 45 -21.42 -15.75 11.74
C ALA A 45 -22.89 -15.33 11.66
N ASP A 46 -23.12 -14.04 11.48
CA ASP A 46 -24.42 -13.48 11.14
C ASP A 46 -24.63 -13.56 9.61
N PRO A 47 -25.60 -14.34 9.09
CA PRO A 47 -25.82 -14.47 7.66
C PRO A 47 -26.11 -13.14 6.95
N GLU A 48 -26.66 -12.15 7.65
CA GLU A 48 -26.99 -10.84 7.07
C GLU A 48 -25.80 -9.87 7.07
N ARG A 49 -24.73 -10.18 7.81
CA ARG A 49 -23.58 -9.27 7.99
C ARG A 49 -22.25 -9.85 7.52
N ALA A 50 -22.13 -11.18 7.45
CA ALA A 50 -20.95 -11.85 6.94
C ALA A 50 -20.78 -11.56 5.45
N VAL A 51 -19.59 -11.08 5.06
CA VAL A 51 -19.26 -10.81 3.66
C VAL A 51 -18.19 -11.79 3.22
N LYS A 52 -18.29 -12.27 1.97
CA LYS A 52 -17.29 -13.14 1.38
C LYS A 52 -15.89 -12.53 1.53
N GLU A 53 -14.98 -13.29 2.10
CA GLU A 53 -13.59 -12.87 2.26
C GLU A 53 -12.92 -12.80 0.88
N TYR A 54 -12.48 -11.61 0.52
CA TYR A 54 -11.73 -11.42 -0.70
C TYR A 54 -10.28 -11.89 -0.52
N LYS A 55 -9.90 -12.95 -1.24
CA LYS A 55 -8.51 -13.41 -1.30
C LYS A 55 -7.74 -12.60 -2.34
N ARG A 56 -7.03 -11.56 -1.89
CA ARG A 56 -6.19 -10.72 -2.76
C ARG A 56 -4.78 -11.32 -2.91
N PRO A 57 -4.20 -11.35 -4.12
CA PRO A 57 -2.75 -11.53 -4.28
C PRO A 57 -1.97 -10.47 -3.51
N ALA A 58 -0.86 -10.84 -2.89
CA ALA A 58 -0.04 -9.88 -2.15
C ALA A 58 0.52 -8.79 -3.09
N ALA A 59 0.43 -7.52 -2.71
CA ALA A 59 1.06 -6.46 -3.50
C ALA A 59 2.58 -6.64 -3.56
N GLY A 60 3.15 -6.56 -4.76
CA GLY A 60 4.55 -6.91 -5.04
C GLY A 60 4.81 -8.40 -5.32
N SER A 61 3.76 -9.22 -5.40
CA SER A 61 3.83 -10.62 -5.86
C SER A 61 4.21 -10.68 -7.35
N MET A 62 5.09 -11.62 -7.69
CA MET A 62 5.45 -11.89 -9.08
C MET A 62 4.29 -12.54 -9.85
N GLU A 63 3.48 -13.33 -9.16
CA GLU A 63 2.28 -13.97 -9.70
C GLU A 63 1.28 -12.91 -10.14
N ALA A 64 1.01 -11.91 -9.29
CA ALA A 64 0.13 -10.79 -9.61
C ALA A 64 0.64 -9.97 -10.81
N LEU A 65 1.95 -9.72 -10.90
CA LEU A 65 2.54 -9.03 -12.04
C LEU A 65 2.36 -9.85 -13.33
N HIS A 66 2.57 -11.16 -13.27
CA HIS A 66 2.41 -12.03 -14.42
C HIS A 66 0.97 -11.98 -14.96
N GLU A 67 -0.03 -12.09 -14.08
CA GLU A 67 -1.45 -11.98 -14.45
C GLU A 67 -1.76 -10.64 -15.12
N VAL A 68 -1.25 -9.54 -14.57
CA VAL A 68 -1.43 -8.20 -15.15
C VAL A 68 -0.83 -8.09 -16.54
N LEU A 69 0.32 -8.73 -16.80
CA LEU A 69 0.98 -8.70 -18.11
C LEU A 69 0.23 -9.50 -19.18
N GLN A 70 -0.63 -10.44 -18.79
CA GLN A 70 -1.51 -11.21 -19.68
C GLN A 70 -2.81 -10.48 -20.01
N LEU A 71 -3.10 -9.34 -19.37
CA LEU A 71 -4.30 -8.57 -19.67
C LEU A 71 -4.25 -7.97 -21.09
N PRO A 72 -5.42 -7.79 -21.74
CA PRO A 72 -5.53 -7.07 -23.00
C PRO A 72 -4.86 -5.69 -22.97
N ASP A 73 -4.29 -5.28 -24.10
CA ASP A 73 -3.54 -4.03 -24.23
C ASP A 73 -4.33 -2.79 -23.79
N ALA A 74 -5.62 -2.73 -24.13
CA ALA A 74 -6.52 -1.66 -23.71
C ALA A 74 -6.52 -1.50 -22.18
N LEU A 75 -6.59 -2.60 -21.43
CA LEU A 75 -6.54 -2.58 -19.97
C LEU A 75 -5.14 -2.20 -19.47
N ARG A 76 -4.08 -2.77 -20.04
CA ARG A 76 -2.68 -2.44 -19.67
C ARG A 76 -2.33 -0.98 -19.93
N SER A 77 -2.94 -0.37 -20.94
CA SER A 77 -2.74 1.02 -21.27
C SER A 77 -3.51 2.00 -20.38
N CYS A 78 -4.46 1.52 -19.57
CA CYS A 78 -5.29 2.42 -18.77
C CYS A 78 -4.43 3.20 -17.75
N PRO A 79 -4.77 4.47 -17.46
CA PRO A 79 -3.94 5.32 -16.60
C PRO A 79 -3.72 4.74 -15.19
N ALA A 80 -4.75 4.13 -14.61
CA ALA A 80 -4.67 3.51 -13.29
C ALA A 80 -3.65 2.37 -13.25
N LEU A 81 -3.67 1.48 -14.25
CA LEU A 81 -2.76 0.33 -14.30
C LEU A 81 -1.33 0.75 -14.64
N ARG A 82 -1.14 1.73 -15.55
CA ARG A 82 0.18 2.30 -15.82
C ARG A 82 0.81 2.94 -14.58
N ARG A 83 0.01 3.68 -13.78
CA ARG A 83 0.45 4.24 -12.50
C ARG A 83 0.85 3.15 -11.52
N ALA A 84 0.03 2.11 -11.38
CA ALA A 84 0.31 0.98 -10.49
C ALA A 84 1.62 0.27 -10.87
N LEU A 85 1.81 -0.06 -12.16
CA LEU A 85 3.03 -0.68 -12.68
C LEU A 85 4.27 0.20 -12.48
N ALA A 86 4.14 1.52 -12.64
CA ALA A 86 5.25 2.45 -12.41
C ALA A 86 5.67 2.53 -10.94
N VAL A 87 4.71 2.47 -10.00
CA VAL A 87 4.98 2.40 -8.55
C VAL A 87 5.67 1.09 -8.21
N ASP A 88 5.15 -0.01 -8.73
CA ASP A 88 5.63 -1.37 -8.51
C ASP A 88 7.07 -1.59 -9.05
N SER A 89 7.38 -1.12 -10.27
CA SER A 89 8.76 -1.10 -10.79
C SER A 89 9.69 -0.24 -9.92
N ALA A 90 9.29 0.99 -9.56
CA ALA A 90 10.12 1.85 -8.73
C ALA A 90 10.38 1.26 -7.34
N PHE A 91 9.40 0.54 -6.78
CA PHE A 91 9.55 -0.18 -5.52
C PHE A 91 10.55 -1.33 -5.64
N ARG A 92 10.41 -2.20 -6.66
CA ARG A 92 11.31 -3.35 -6.88
C ARG A 92 12.75 -2.95 -7.19
N GLU A 93 12.94 -1.91 -7.99
CA GLU A 93 14.27 -1.39 -8.34
C GLU A 93 14.96 -0.69 -7.16
N GLY A 94 14.25 -0.46 -6.05
CA GLY A 94 14.75 0.36 -4.96
C GLY A 94 14.96 1.83 -5.37
N ASN A 95 14.28 2.30 -6.41
CA ASN A 95 14.38 3.69 -6.86
C ASN A 95 13.55 4.60 -5.95
N THR A 96 14.11 4.91 -4.78
CA THR A 96 13.46 5.70 -3.71
C THR A 96 12.93 7.03 -4.22
N ALA A 97 13.73 7.78 -4.97
CA ALA A 97 13.33 9.10 -5.45
C ALA A 97 12.13 9.00 -6.39
N ARG A 98 12.17 8.07 -7.35
CA ARG A 98 11.03 7.83 -8.27
C ARG A 98 9.80 7.34 -7.50
N LEU A 99 9.98 6.39 -6.59
CA LEU A 99 8.90 5.83 -5.78
C LEU A 99 8.17 6.93 -5.01
N PHE A 100 8.87 7.67 -4.14
CA PHE A 100 8.23 8.70 -3.33
C PHE A 100 7.75 9.91 -4.14
N ARG A 101 8.27 10.14 -5.35
CA ARG A 101 7.67 11.11 -6.29
C ARG A 101 6.31 10.63 -6.79
N LEU A 102 6.20 9.36 -7.20
CA LEU A 102 4.94 8.77 -7.65
C LEU A 102 3.92 8.69 -6.50
N LEU A 103 4.35 8.27 -5.30
CA LEU A 103 3.46 8.16 -4.15
C LEU A 103 2.82 9.49 -3.75
N ARG A 104 3.50 10.63 -3.95
CA ARG A 104 2.93 11.96 -3.66
C ARG A 104 1.73 12.30 -4.53
N ILE A 105 1.76 11.90 -5.80
CA ILE A 105 0.72 12.25 -6.78
C ILE A 105 -0.38 11.19 -6.91
N LEU A 106 -0.25 10.04 -6.23
CA LEU A 106 -1.30 9.01 -6.26
C LEU A 106 -2.63 9.55 -5.69
N PRO A 107 -3.79 9.14 -6.24
CA PRO A 107 -5.07 9.46 -5.64
C PRO A 107 -5.24 8.77 -4.28
N TYR A 108 -6.23 9.20 -3.50
CA TYR A 108 -6.38 8.81 -2.09
C TYR A 108 -6.52 7.28 -1.91
N LEU A 109 -7.38 6.62 -2.69
CA LEU A 109 -7.59 5.17 -2.55
C LEU A 109 -6.31 4.37 -2.86
N GLN A 110 -5.62 4.71 -3.94
CA GLN A 110 -4.35 4.08 -4.32
C GLN A 110 -3.26 4.38 -3.27
N SER A 111 -3.30 5.57 -2.66
CA SER A 111 -2.40 5.92 -1.54
C SER A 111 -2.67 5.11 -0.28
N CYS A 112 -3.94 4.84 0.04
CA CYS A 112 -4.33 3.92 1.11
C CYS A 112 -3.80 2.50 0.85
N ALA A 113 -3.93 2.01 -0.39
CA ALA A 113 -3.47 0.68 -0.78
C ALA A 113 -1.96 0.48 -0.61
N VAL A 114 -1.15 1.50 -0.92
CA VAL A 114 0.32 1.42 -0.83
C VAL A 114 0.88 1.78 0.55
N ARG A 115 0.05 2.31 1.47
CA ARG A 115 0.49 2.76 2.81
C ARG A 115 1.26 1.70 3.58
N CYS A 116 0.83 0.44 3.52
CA CYS A 116 1.48 -0.66 4.22
C CYS A 116 2.91 -0.95 3.73
N HIS A 117 3.26 -0.53 2.50
CA HIS A 117 4.60 -0.70 1.93
C HIS A 117 5.54 0.47 2.21
N VAL A 118 5.02 1.63 2.63
CA VAL A 118 5.82 2.85 2.88
C VAL A 118 6.92 2.60 3.91
N GLY A 119 6.60 1.93 5.02
CA GLY A 119 7.60 1.61 6.06
C GLY A 119 8.76 0.77 5.52
N ARG A 120 8.45 -0.28 4.74
CA ARG A 120 9.47 -1.12 4.08
C ARG A 120 10.30 -0.31 3.08
N ALA A 121 9.67 0.56 2.30
CA ALA A 121 10.36 1.42 1.34
C ALA A 121 11.33 2.40 2.02
N ARG A 122 10.89 3.05 3.11
CA ARG A 122 11.71 3.99 3.90
C ARG A 122 12.91 3.29 4.53
N ARG A 123 12.70 2.11 5.12
CA ARG A 123 13.79 1.26 5.64
C ARG A 123 14.80 0.91 4.56
N GLY A 124 14.33 0.37 3.44
CA GLY A 124 15.22 -0.03 2.34
C GLY A 124 16.01 1.16 1.77
N ALA A 125 15.42 2.36 1.78
CA ALA A 125 16.12 3.58 1.39
C ALA A 125 17.22 3.98 2.40
N LEU A 126 16.93 3.92 3.70
CA LEU A 126 17.93 4.18 4.74
C LEU A 126 19.08 3.18 4.72
N ALA A 127 18.80 1.89 4.52
CA ALA A 127 19.82 0.86 4.35
C ALA A 127 20.77 1.18 3.19
N ARG A 128 20.21 1.64 2.06
CA ARG A 128 20.99 2.04 0.88
C ARG A 128 21.82 3.30 1.14
N LEU A 129 21.25 4.31 1.81
CA LEU A 129 21.99 5.51 2.22
C LEU A 129 23.13 5.17 3.19
N ALA A 130 22.86 4.34 4.20
CA ALA A 130 23.87 3.88 5.15
C ALA A 130 25.01 3.13 4.44
N ARG A 131 24.68 2.24 3.50
CA ARG A 131 25.71 1.54 2.73
C ARG A 131 26.54 2.46 1.84
N ALA A 132 25.95 3.53 1.30
CA ALA A 132 26.63 4.47 0.42
C ALA A 132 27.44 5.55 1.16
N LEU A 133 26.94 6.04 2.29
CA LEU A 133 27.45 7.24 2.98
C LEU A 133 28.23 6.91 4.26
N SER A 134 28.10 5.70 4.82
CA SER A 134 28.75 5.39 6.09
C SER A 134 30.28 5.27 5.96
N THR A 135 30.97 6.28 6.47
CA THR A 135 32.44 6.31 6.56
C THR A 135 32.92 6.18 8.01
N PRO A 136 34.21 5.86 8.26
CA PRO A 136 34.77 5.85 9.61
C PRO A 136 34.72 7.22 10.31
N LYS A 137 34.87 8.31 9.54
CA LYS A 137 34.81 9.69 10.05
C LYS A 137 33.39 10.21 10.24
N GLY A 138 32.40 9.51 9.66
CA GLY A 138 31.01 9.96 9.61
C GLY A 138 30.78 10.93 8.45
N GLN A 139 29.66 10.75 7.75
CA GLN A 139 29.15 11.72 6.78
C GLN A 139 27.79 12.24 7.25
N THR A 140 27.57 13.54 7.19
CA THR A 140 26.31 14.14 7.64
C THR A 140 25.37 14.46 6.48
N LEU A 141 24.07 14.31 6.71
CA LEU A 141 23.03 14.65 5.75
C LEU A 141 21.95 15.49 6.46
N PRO A 142 21.47 16.58 5.85
CA PRO A 142 20.36 17.34 6.44
C PRO A 142 19.12 16.47 6.58
N LEU A 143 18.46 16.51 7.74
CA LEU A 143 17.19 15.83 7.99
C LEU A 143 16.11 16.34 7.03
N GLY A 144 16.13 17.63 6.66
CA GLY A 144 15.24 18.17 5.63
C GLY A 144 15.34 17.43 4.28
N PHE A 145 16.55 17.01 3.89
CA PHE A 145 16.74 16.18 2.70
C PHE A 145 16.12 14.79 2.89
N VAL A 146 16.27 14.17 4.07
CA VAL A 146 15.66 12.86 4.38
C VAL A 146 14.13 12.96 4.36
N VAL A 147 13.56 14.02 4.94
CA VAL A 147 12.13 14.33 4.91
C VAL A 147 11.64 14.43 3.46
N HIS A 148 12.34 15.18 2.62
CA HIS A 148 11.99 15.34 1.23
C HIS A 148 12.19 14.04 0.42
N LEU A 149 13.27 13.29 0.61
CA LEU A 149 13.51 12.07 -0.15
C LEU A 149 12.49 10.97 0.18
N LEU A 150 12.15 10.81 1.46
CA LEU A 150 11.34 9.70 1.99
C LEU A 150 9.87 10.06 2.23
N ALA A 151 9.47 11.28 1.84
CA ALA A 151 8.13 11.83 2.02
C ALA A 151 7.65 11.66 3.47
N LEU A 152 8.46 12.11 4.42
CA LEU A 152 8.10 12.14 5.85
C LEU A 152 7.23 13.37 6.12
N ASP A 153 6.41 13.29 7.16
CA ASP A 153 5.49 14.35 7.59
C ASP A 153 6.23 15.51 8.27
N GLY A 154 7.47 15.31 8.72
CA GLY A 154 8.28 16.37 9.32
C GLY A 154 9.65 15.90 9.83
N PRO A 155 10.45 16.84 10.36
CA PRO A 155 11.79 16.54 10.86
C PRO A 155 11.79 15.62 12.09
N GLU A 156 10.75 15.69 12.95
CA GLU A 156 10.61 14.77 14.09
C GLU A 156 10.52 13.31 13.63
N GLU A 157 9.65 13.02 12.65
CA GLU A 157 9.52 11.67 12.10
C GLU A 157 10.84 11.19 11.46
N ALA A 158 11.61 12.11 10.85
CA ALA A 158 12.93 11.78 10.32
C ALA A 158 13.94 11.44 11.41
N ARG A 159 13.92 12.18 12.54
CA ARG A 159 14.75 11.88 13.71
C ARG A 159 14.41 10.51 14.28
N ASP A 160 13.13 10.27 14.56
CA ASP A 160 12.64 9.00 15.11
C ASP A 160 13.03 7.82 14.21
N LEU A 161 12.84 7.97 12.90
CA LEU A 161 13.19 6.94 11.93
C LEU A 161 14.71 6.68 11.90
N CYS A 162 15.53 7.72 11.89
CA CYS A 162 16.99 7.55 11.87
C CYS A 162 17.50 6.91 13.16
N GLN A 163 17.01 7.35 14.32
CA GLN A 163 17.39 6.84 15.63
C GLN A 163 16.93 5.39 15.84
N ALA A 164 15.72 5.04 15.39
CA ALA A 164 15.23 3.67 15.40
C ALA A 164 16.13 2.71 14.59
N HIS A 165 16.87 3.24 13.62
CA HIS A 165 17.83 2.52 12.79
C HIS A 165 19.29 2.69 13.24
N GLY A 166 19.52 3.18 14.47
CA GLY A 166 20.86 3.31 15.07
C GLY A 166 21.72 4.44 14.51
N LEU A 167 21.16 5.31 13.66
CA LEU A 167 21.89 6.44 13.08
C LEU A 167 21.94 7.61 14.07
N PRO A 168 23.14 8.06 14.50
CA PRO A 168 23.26 9.20 15.38
C PRO A 168 22.87 10.51 14.69
N LEU A 169 22.49 11.49 15.49
CA LEU A 169 22.18 12.85 15.03
C LEU A 169 23.34 13.79 15.37
N ASP A 170 23.55 14.78 14.51
CA ASP A 170 24.44 15.91 14.76
C ASP A 170 23.57 17.16 14.94
N GLY A 171 23.40 17.56 16.20
CA GLY A 171 22.44 18.57 16.60
C GLY A 171 20.99 18.17 16.27
N GLN A 172 20.18 19.17 15.90
CA GLN A 172 18.75 18.98 15.62
C GLN A 172 18.43 18.76 14.14
N GLU A 173 19.36 19.05 13.22
CA GLU A 173 19.03 19.16 11.80
C GLU A 173 19.76 18.17 10.89
N ARG A 174 20.66 17.35 11.43
CA ARG A 174 21.50 16.46 10.62
C ARG A 174 21.53 15.05 11.18
N VAL A 175 21.51 14.07 10.29
CA VAL A 175 21.79 12.67 10.59
C VAL A 175 23.22 12.33 10.19
N VAL A 176 23.88 11.49 10.97
CA VAL A 176 25.26 11.08 10.77
C VAL A 176 25.32 9.62 10.34
N PHE A 177 25.90 9.37 9.18
CA PHE A 177 26.18 8.05 8.66
C PHE A 177 27.58 7.60 9.06
N LEU A 178 27.65 6.84 10.16
CA LEU A 178 28.86 6.21 10.66
C LEU A 178 28.91 4.73 10.29
N ARG A 179 30.11 4.23 9.99
CA ARG A 179 30.33 2.82 9.67
C ARG A 179 29.94 1.92 10.86
N GLY A 180 29.13 0.90 10.58
CA GLY A 180 28.72 -0.11 11.57
C GLY A 180 27.63 0.32 12.56
N ARG A 181 27.02 1.51 12.39
CA ARG A 181 25.95 2.00 13.29
C ARG A 181 24.53 1.67 12.85
N TYR A 182 24.30 1.46 11.55
CA TYR A 182 22.97 1.20 11.03
C TYR A 182 22.47 -0.20 11.45
N THR A 183 21.25 -0.28 11.98
CA THR A 183 20.59 -1.53 12.37
C THR A 183 19.24 -1.70 11.66
N GLU A 184 18.88 -2.95 11.35
CA GLU A 184 17.58 -3.29 10.75
C GLU A 184 16.56 -3.81 11.78
N GLU A 185 16.75 -3.49 13.05
CA GLU A 185 15.89 -3.99 14.13
C GLU A 185 14.59 -3.17 14.26
N GLY A 186 13.51 -3.86 14.69
CA GLY A 186 12.17 -3.27 14.89
C GLY A 186 11.41 -2.97 13.61
N LEU A 187 10.08 -2.80 13.66
CA LEU A 187 9.34 -2.14 12.56
C LEU A 187 9.59 -0.63 12.65
N PRO A 188 9.72 0.10 11.52
CA PRO A 188 9.80 1.55 11.61
C PRO A 188 8.48 2.07 12.23
N PRO A 189 8.52 3.17 13.00
CA PRO A 189 7.30 3.76 13.54
C PRO A 189 6.25 3.89 12.43
N ALA A 190 5.01 3.51 12.72
CA ALA A 190 3.90 3.69 11.80
C ALA A 190 3.63 5.19 11.69
N GLY A 191 4.40 5.87 10.83
CA GLY A 191 4.24 7.28 10.55
C GLY A 191 2.80 7.59 10.16
N THR A 192 2.36 8.82 10.45
CA THR A 192 0.99 9.22 10.16
C THR A 192 0.69 9.27 8.65
N CYS A 193 1.73 9.30 7.80
CA CYS A 193 1.62 9.35 6.35
C CYS A 193 0.66 10.45 5.89
N LYS A 194 0.66 11.61 6.56
CA LYS A 194 -0.20 12.76 6.23
C LYS A 194 0.11 13.27 4.83
N VAL A 195 1.40 13.40 4.48
CA VAL A 195 1.85 13.84 3.15
C VAL A 195 1.46 12.84 2.06
N LEU A 196 1.47 11.54 2.37
CA LEU A 196 1.22 10.49 1.38
C LEU A 196 -0.25 10.08 1.28
N VAL A 197 -1.04 10.22 2.34
CA VAL A 197 -2.41 9.70 2.44
C VAL A 197 -3.35 10.72 3.05
N GLY A 198 -3.10 11.13 4.31
CA GLY A 198 -4.10 11.87 5.10
C GLY A 198 -4.56 13.19 4.47
N SER A 199 -3.63 13.97 3.91
CA SER A 199 -3.93 15.25 3.24
C SER A 199 -4.80 15.07 1.98
N LYS A 200 -4.76 13.90 1.34
CA LYS A 200 -5.45 13.63 0.07
C LYS A 200 -6.95 13.34 0.23
N LEU A 201 -7.41 13.10 1.46
CA LEU A 201 -8.83 13.01 1.74
C LEU A 201 -9.50 14.38 1.45
N ALA A 202 -8.77 15.48 1.65
CA ALA A 202 -9.19 16.84 1.28
C ALA A 202 -10.57 17.24 1.83
N GLY A 203 -10.92 16.72 3.01
CA GLY A 203 -12.22 16.99 3.66
C GLY A 203 -13.40 16.19 3.11
N ARG A 204 -13.19 15.34 2.09
CA ARG A 204 -14.22 14.45 1.55
C ARG A 204 -14.60 13.35 2.53
N THR A 205 -15.85 12.90 2.46
CA THR A 205 -16.28 11.71 3.19
C THR A 205 -15.75 10.44 2.52
N LEU A 206 -15.73 9.32 3.25
CA LEU A 206 -15.36 8.04 2.66
C LEU A 206 -16.36 7.61 1.58
N GLU A 207 -17.63 7.97 1.74
CA GLU A 207 -18.70 7.71 0.77
C GLU A 207 -18.44 8.45 -0.53
N GLU A 208 -18.13 9.74 -0.48
CA GLU A 208 -17.78 10.55 -1.65
C GLU A 208 -16.57 9.99 -2.40
N VAL A 209 -15.56 9.51 -1.67
CA VAL A 209 -14.37 8.92 -2.27
C VAL A 209 -14.67 7.57 -2.93
N VAL A 210 -15.47 6.72 -2.29
CA VAL A 210 -15.78 5.36 -2.80
C VAL A 210 -16.75 5.42 -3.98
N MET A 211 -17.69 6.36 -3.96
CA MET A 211 -18.71 6.51 -4.99
C MET A 211 -18.28 7.45 -6.12
N ALA A 212 -17.07 8.03 -6.06
CA ALA A 212 -16.56 8.86 -7.14
C ALA A 212 -16.34 8.02 -8.41
N GLU A 213 -16.96 8.44 -9.51
CA GLU A 213 -16.59 7.96 -10.83
C GLU A 213 -15.24 8.59 -11.21
N GLU A 214 -14.24 7.77 -11.57
CA GLU A 214 -12.99 8.30 -12.11
C GLU A 214 -13.32 8.94 -13.47
N GLU A 215 -13.21 10.26 -13.59
CA GLU A 215 -13.28 10.94 -14.88
C GLU A 215 -12.16 10.38 -15.77
N ASP A 216 -12.56 9.65 -16.80
CA ASP A 216 -11.67 9.03 -17.77
C ASP A 216 -11.01 10.17 -18.57
N GLU A 217 -9.81 10.61 -18.18
CA GLU A 217 -9.01 11.49 -19.01
C GLU A 217 -8.62 10.74 -20.31
N GLY A 218 -9.47 10.88 -21.31
CA GLY A 218 -9.16 10.64 -22.72
C GLY A 218 -9.14 9.18 -23.16
N VAL A 219 -10.31 8.52 -23.19
CA VAL A 219 -10.56 7.50 -24.23
C VAL A 219 -11.34 8.19 -25.34
N ASP A 220 -10.61 8.64 -26.36
CA ASP A 220 -11.19 9.07 -27.62
C ASP A 220 -11.97 7.87 -28.19
N ARG A 221 -13.30 7.90 -28.06
CA ARG A 221 -14.17 6.87 -28.60
C ARG A 221 -14.00 6.91 -30.13
N PRO A 222 -13.63 5.82 -30.81
CA PRO A 222 -13.65 5.81 -32.26
C PRO A 222 -15.10 6.02 -32.71
N MET A 223 -15.35 7.12 -33.43
CA MET A 223 -16.61 7.33 -34.13
C MET A 223 -16.86 6.14 -35.06
N SER A 224 -18.01 5.48 -34.90
CA SER A 224 -18.49 4.47 -35.85
C SER A 224 -18.68 5.12 -37.23
N PRO A 225 -18.15 4.55 -38.32
CA PRO A 225 -18.49 5.01 -39.66
C PRO A 225 -19.96 4.66 -39.96
N ALA A 226 -20.65 5.63 -40.58
CA ALA A 226 -22.00 5.51 -41.11
C ALA A 226 -22.06 4.62 -42.36
#